data_AF-A0A0Q2M5P3-F1
#
_entry.id   AF-A0A0Q2M5P3-F1
#
_cell.length_a   1.000
_cell.length_b   1.000
_cell.length_c   1.000
_cell.angle_alpha   90.00
_cell.angle_beta   90.00
_cell.angle_gamma   90.00
#
_symmetry.space_group_name_H-M   'P 1'
#
loop_
_entity.id
_entity.type
_entity.pdbx_description
1 polymer ?
#
loop_
_entity_poly.entity_id
_entity_poly.type
_entity_poly.pdbx_seq_one_letter_code
_entity_poly.pdbx_strand_id
1 'polypeptide(L)'
;MGNVPKDFVVGPYEEFTVYFYIADDFGVTVGEGKVEAYYRVNDGDWKQAYVKKAAAGENWSLYQSIIRRFYGESQDFYVFYRKINLPGAPPGSRIEFKIVVTDVEGHVSYSPVYSYYVANPDGPKVLIVDPSVEAMAFQKSLDSLMAQFNVSRSFYHYNLSDFEAVAKPLTRLKPWMLSDHHWEGLAKYYNIKIVSPDELVNALQSFQPQAVILSNLWLPDWGLSEDQISVLGDYLETHHAGLVVTAGTLFDATNPQHVGGTEDPPSLAKLLGLDSLAIADAARGELNLTQASVMVPYVNTGYSLMLSDRGPFNGGTIDVSTYSTVGWQCVLSPTHFGMAKRSVSRFASENSLRMREMGESVKNITGVQFNFSLSASMVLPGILSSMDVTDRGVVMGYNGMVAEIPIERKLLERVRLLHALRGYVPMLLARTSDYSGGILATDGNYRAVYSSLELEAGSEGELSVLRELVDWTLNYRPVQMPEVVILSNDIDWGIKGNLLASQLGAFGLSVKRATADDFEAYRDSRIIIILGGPDAYDGVGGYVMQVLTPGEQSAVRNGERGMFVKTNVWAEGQVVIVLAGQDRWATGGKIRDYMNGIDGSYLRILATFSVSVS
;
A
#
# COMPACT_ATOMS: atom_id res chain seq x y z
N MET A 1 -28.99 -8.94 -15.39
CA MET A 1 -28.25 -8.70 -14.12
C MET A 1 -28.31 -9.94 -13.26
N GLY A 2 -27.18 -10.42 -12.70
CA GLY A 2 -27.14 -11.49 -11.70
C GLY A 2 -26.54 -11.01 -10.37
N ASN A 3 -26.78 -11.73 -9.26
CA ASN A 3 -26.12 -11.46 -7.98
C ASN A 3 -24.82 -12.26 -7.82
N VAL A 4 -23.86 -11.66 -7.13
CA VAL A 4 -22.61 -12.29 -6.66
C VAL A 4 -22.76 -12.61 -5.18
N PRO A 5 -22.07 -13.64 -4.62
CA PRO A 5 -22.05 -13.85 -3.18
C PRO A 5 -21.57 -12.60 -2.44
N LYS A 6 -22.09 -12.39 -1.23
CA LYS A 6 -21.57 -11.35 -0.34
C LYS A 6 -20.07 -11.58 -0.10
N ASP A 7 -19.29 -10.50 -0.06
CA ASP A 7 -17.84 -10.52 0.16
C ASP A 7 -17.05 -11.33 -0.91
N PHE A 8 -17.67 -11.61 -2.07
CA PHE A 8 -17.16 -12.46 -3.17
C PHE A 8 -16.72 -13.87 -2.77
N VAL A 9 -17.28 -14.42 -1.68
CA VAL A 9 -16.85 -15.70 -1.11
C VAL A 9 -18.03 -16.59 -0.71
N VAL A 10 -17.86 -17.90 -0.85
CA VAL A 10 -18.77 -18.93 -0.32
C VAL A 10 -18.03 -19.99 0.49
N GLY A 11 -18.77 -20.76 1.29
CA GLY A 11 -18.24 -21.91 2.01
C GLY A 11 -17.94 -23.12 1.11
N PRO A 12 -17.12 -24.06 1.57
CA PRO A 12 -16.71 -25.22 0.79
C PRO A 12 -17.88 -26.17 0.52
N TYR A 13 -17.96 -26.64 -0.72
CA TYR A 13 -18.99 -27.56 -1.20
C TYR A 13 -20.44 -27.07 -1.04
N GLU A 14 -20.63 -25.77 -0.79
CA GLU A 14 -21.94 -25.14 -0.76
C GLU A 14 -22.40 -24.78 -2.18
N GLU A 15 -23.65 -25.12 -2.54
CA GLU A 15 -24.24 -24.60 -3.77
C GLU A 15 -24.54 -23.11 -3.63
N PHE A 16 -24.25 -22.34 -4.68
CA PHE A 16 -24.63 -20.93 -4.75
C PHE A 16 -25.74 -20.71 -5.77
N THR A 17 -26.85 -20.12 -5.35
CA THR A 17 -27.94 -19.74 -6.25
C THR A 17 -27.72 -18.32 -6.77
N VAL A 18 -27.49 -18.22 -8.07
CA VAL A 18 -27.51 -16.94 -8.79
C VAL A 18 -28.95 -16.69 -9.25
N TYR A 19 -29.53 -15.62 -8.75
CA TYR A 19 -30.75 -15.03 -9.23
C TYR A 19 -30.43 -13.94 -10.25
N PHE A 20 -31.19 -13.90 -11.33
CA PHE A 20 -31.00 -12.90 -12.36
C PHE A 20 -32.30 -12.53 -13.06
N TYR A 21 -32.24 -11.39 -13.71
CA TYR A 21 -33.40 -10.77 -14.34
C TYR A 21 -33.07 -10.31 -15.75
N ILE A 22 -34.08 -10.44 -16.60
CA ILE A 22 -34.09 -10.07 -18.01
C ILE A 22 -35.31 -9.18 -18.23
N ALA A 23 -35.10 -8.03 -18.87
CA ALA A 23 -36.15 -7.14 -19.34
C ALA A 23 -36.02 -7.02 -20.85
N ASP A 24 -37.13 -7.20 -21.56
CA ASP A 24 -37.18 -7.25 -23.02
C ASP A 24 -38.55 -6.78 -23.52
N ASP A 25 -38.63 -6.14 -24.67
CA ASP A 25 -39.86 -5.59 -25.27
C ASP A 25 -40.62 -6.59 -26.16
N PHE A 26 -39.95 -7.61 -26.71
CA PHE A 26 -40.55 -8.63 -27.58
C PHE A 26 -40.67 -10.02 -26.94
N GLY A 27 -39.91 -10.25 -25.86
CA GLY A 27 -39.84 -11.49 -25.09
C GLY A 27 -38.61 -12.37 -25.41
N VAL A 28 -38.37 -13.36 -24.55
CA VAL A 28 -37.21 -14.29 -24.67
C VAL A 28 -37.58 -15.77 -24.62
N THR A 29 -38.88 -16.09 -24.72
CA THR A 29 -39.40 -17.45 -24.43
C THR A 29 -40.18 -18.11 -25.58
N VAL A 30 -40.31 -17.47 -26.74
CA VAL A 30 -41.05 -18.01 -27.90
C VAL A 30 -40.15 -18.03 -29.13
N GLY A 31 -40.24 -19.07 -29.97
CA GLY A 31 -39.46 -19.15 -31.22
C GLY A 31 -37.97 -19.46 -30.99
N GLU A 32 -37.08 -18.61 -31.53
CA GLU A 32 -35.61 -18.78 -31.47
C GLU A 32 -34.95 -18.20 -30.19
N GLY A 33 -35.73 -17.50 -29.35
CA GLY A 33 -35.24 -16.89 -28.11
C GLY A 33 -34.74 -17.91 -27.08
N LYS A 34 -33.65 -17.58 -26.39
CA LYS A 34 -32.93 -18.47 -25.47
C LYS A 34 -32.41 -17.73 -24.25
N VAL A 35 -32.47 -18.39 -23.10
CA VAL A 35 -31.83 -17.94 -21.87
C VAL A 35 -30.84 -19.01 -21.45
N GLU A 36 -29.56 -18.67 -21.54
CA GLU A 36 -28.46 -19.57 -21.24
C GLU A 36 -27.60 -18.98 -20.13
N ALA A 37 -27.01 -19.86 -19.35
CA ALA A 37 -26.07 -19.49 -18.32
C ALA A 37 -24.92 -20.48 -18.35
N TYR A 38 -23.72 -19.97 -18.09
CA TYR A 38 -22.52 -20.77 -18.10
C TYR A 38 -21.70 -20.48 -16.85
N TYR A 39 -20.98 -21.48 -16.38
CA TYR A 39 -20.02 -21.36 -15.31
C TYR A 39 -18.75 -22.14 -15.62
N ARG A 40 -17.65 -21.78 -15.00
CA ARG A 40 -16.41 -22.56 -15.01
C ARG A 40 -15.72 -22.50 -13.65
N VAL A 41 -14.85 -23.47 -13.41
CA VAL A 41 -14.06 -23.60 -12.18
C VAL A 41 -12.59 -23.58 -12.56
N ASN A 42 -11.79 -22.74 -11.91
CA ASN A 42 -10.34 -22.63 -12.08
C ASN A 42 -9.91 -22.56 -13.56
N ASP A 43 -10.49 -21.62 -14.32
CA ASP A 43 -10.23 -21.41 -15.75
C ASP A 43 -10.48 -22.60 -16.68
N GLY A 44 -11.16 -23.65 -16.19
CA GLY A 44 -11.58 -24.78 -17.01
C GLY A 44 -12.64 -24.40 -18.05
N ASP A 45 -13.12 -25.41 -18.77
CA ASP A 45 -14.13 -25.21 -19.81
C ASP A 45 -15.45 -24.66 -19.26
N TRP A 46 -16.07 -23.77 -20.03
CA TRP A 46 -17.42 -23.27 -19.76
C TRP A 46 -18.43 -24.42 -19.82
N LYS A 47 -19.15 -24.61 -18.71
CA LYS A 47 -20.22 -25.59 -18.56
C LYS A 47 -21.55 -24.87 -18.53
N GLN A 48 -22.56 -25.43 -19.19
CA GLN A 48 -23.90 -24.87 -19.16
C GLN A 48 -24.55 -25.14 -17.79
N ALA A 49 -25.12 -24.11 -17.17
CA ALA A 49 -25.96 -24.21 -15.99
C ALA A 49 -27.44 -24.29 -16.38
N TYR A 50 -28.20 -25.12 -15.67
CA TYR A 50 -29.63 -25.28 -15.97
C TYR A 50 -30.45 -24.12 -15.41
N VAL A 51 -31.01 -23.31 -16.31
CA VAL A 51 -31.79 -22.12 -15.98
C VAL A 51 -33.22 -22.51 -15.55
N LYS A 52 -33.64 -22.03 -14.39
CA LYS A 52 -34.98 -22.24 -13.82
C LYS A 52 -35.73 -20.91 -13.67
N LYS A 53 -37.07 -20.96 -13.67
CA LYS A 53 -37.89 -19.82 -13.21
C LYS A 53 -37.67 -19.61 -11.71
N ALA A 54 -37.55 -18.35 -11.30
CA ALA A 54 -37.48 -17.97 -9.89
C ALA A 54 -38.79 -17.29 -9.47
N ALA A 55 -39.26 -17.57 -8.26
CA ALA A 55 -40.40 -16.84 -7.68
C ALA A 55 -39.91 -15.56 -6.96
N ALA A 56 -40.68 -14.47 -7.05
CA ALA A 56 -40.30 -13.16 -6.50
C ALA A 56 -39.92 -13.20 -5.00
N GLY A 57 -40.56 -14.07 -4.22
CA GLY A 57 -40.29 -14.22 -2.79
C GLY A 57 -38.98 -14.95 -2.44
N GLU A 58 -38.32 -15.59 -3.41
CA GLU A 58 -37.09 -16.35 -3.13
C GLU A 58 -35.89 -15.45 -2.80
N ASN A 59 -35.79 -14.28 -3.43
CA ASN A 59 -34.83 -13.24 -3.07
C ASN A 59 -35.47 -11.87 -3.29
N TRP A 60 -36.31 -11.49 -2.32
CA TRP A 60 -37.11 -10.27 -2.39
C TRP A 60 -36.27 -9.00 -2.53
N SER A 61 -35.13 -8.94 -1.85
CA SER A 61 -34.23 -7.78 -1.90
C SER A 61 -33.70 -7.55 -3.32
N LEU A 62 -33.20 -8.61 -3.98
CA LEU A 62 -32.71 -8.51 -5.36
C LEU A 62 -33.87 -8.26 -6.34
N TYR A 63 -35.01 -8.92 -6.16
CA TYR A 63 -36.18 -8.68 -7.00
C TYR A 63 -36.61 -7.20 -6.96
N GLN A 64 -36.65 -6.61 -5.75
CA GLN A 64 -36.96 -5.19 -5.55
C GLN A 64 -35.88 -4.26 -6.12
N SER A 65 -34.59 -4.55 -5.90
CA SER A 65 -33.51 -3.70 -6.43
C SER A 65 -33.54 -3.61 -7.96
N ILE A 66 -34.02 -4.67 -8.63
CA ILE A 66 -34.12 -4.73 -10.08
C ILE A 66 -35.40 -4.04 -10.59
N ILE A 67 -36.57 -4.34 -10.04
CA ILE A 67 -37.84 -3.71 -10.49
C ILE A 67 -37.84 -2.20 -10.23
N ARG A 68 -37.18 -1.76 -9.16
CA ARG A 68 -37.04 -0.32 -8.86
C ARG A 68 -36.37 0.48 -9.97
N ARG A 69 -35.59 -0.16 -10.83
CA ARG A 69 -34.94 0.49 -11.97
C ARG A 69 -35.93 0.96 -13.03
N PHE A 70 -37.13 0.36 -13.07
CA PHE A 70 -38.19 0.62 -14.04
C PHE A 70 -39.42 1.33 -13.43
N TYR A 71 -39.38 1.71 -12.14
CA TYR A 71 -40.50 2.42 -11.52
C TYR A 71 -40.66 3.83 -12.09
N GLY A 72 -41.87 4.16 -12.55
CA GLY A 72 -42.21 5.49 -13.08
C GLY A 72 -42.27 5.55 -14.61
N GLU A 73 -41.98 4.45 -15.29
CA GLU A 73 -41.90 4.39 -16.75
C GLU A 73 -43.23 3.98 -17.39
N SER A 74 -43.53 4.53 -18.56
CA SER A 74 -44.76 4.25 -19.34
C SER A 74 -44.62 3.10 -20.34
N GLN A 75 -43.50 2.38 -20.30
CA GLN A 75 -43.12 1.36 -21.28
C GLN A 75 -43.44 -0.06 -20.77
N ASP A 76 -44.06 -0.86 -21.63
CA ASP A 76 -44.40 -2.26 -21.35
C ASP A 76 -43.18 -3.17 -21.62
N PHE A 77 -42.54 -3.67 -20.56
CA PHE A 77 -41.48 -4.67 -20.66
C PHE A 77 -42.00 -6.07 -20.28
N TYR A 78 -41.60 -7.08 -21.03
CA TYR A 78 -41.60 -8.46 -20.57
C TYR A 78 -40.45 -8.70 -19.61
N VAL A 79 -40.81 -9.20 -18.43
CA VAL A 79 -39.89 -9.42 -17.34
C VAL A 79 -39.74 -10.90 -17.07
N PHE A 80 -38.49 -11.36 -17.02
CA PHE A 80 -38.18 -12.76 -16.75
C PHE A 80 -37.22 -12.88 -15.56
N TYR A 81 -37.77 -13.27 -14.41
CA TYR A 81 -36.99 -13.62 -13.23
C TYR A 81 -36.57 -15.09 -13.27
N ARG A 82 -35.27 -15.34 -13.15
CA ARG A 82 -34.63 -16.64 -13.35
C ARG A 82 -33.60 -16.91 -12.28
N LYS A 83 -33.22 -18.19 -12.14
CA LYS A 83 -32.14 -18.62 -11.28
C LYS A 83 -31.35 -19.77 -11.88
N ILE A 84 -30.10 -19.90 -11.46
CA ILE A 84 -29.24 -21.07 -11.66
C ILE A 84 -28.62 -21.46 -10.32
N ASN A 85 -28.35 -22.75 -10.15
CA ASN A 85 -27.53 -23.24 -9.05
C ASN A 85 -26.15 -23.56 -9.60
N LEU A 86 -25.13 -22.96 -9.01
CA LEU A 86 -23.75 -23.27 -9.28
C LEU A 86 -23.28 -24.34 -8.28
N PRO A 87 -22.55 -25.36 -8.73
CA PRO A 87 -22.12 -26.45 -7.86
C PRO A 87 -21.09 -25.94 -6.85
N GLY A 88 -21.11 -26.53 -5.66
CA GLY A 88 -20.07 -26.32 -4.67
C GLY A 88 -18.71 -26.86 -5.12
N ALA A 89 -17.64 -26.24 -4.64
CA ALA A 89 -16.26 -26.57 -4.95
C ALA A 89 -15.40 -26.60 -3.67
N PRO A 90 -14.19 -27.23 -3.70
CA PRO A 90 -13.29 -27.22 -2.54
C PRO A 90 -12.68 -25.83 -2.28
N PRO A 91 -12.15 -25.56 -1.07
CA PRO A 91 -11.38 -24.35 -0.78
C PRO A 91 -10.26 -24.11 -1.79
N GLY A 92 -10.03 -22.85 -2.13
CA GLY A 92 -9.06 -22.46 -3.16
C GLY A 92 -9.55 -22.69 -4.58
N SER A 93 -10.87 -22.64 -4.78
CA SER A 93 -11.48 -22.63 -6.12
C SER A 93 -11.95 -21.23 -6.48
N ARG A 94 -11.72 -20.83 -7.74
CA ARG A 94 -12.36 -19.67 -8.37
C ARG A 94 -13.50 -20.13 -9.25
N ILE A 95 -14.68 -19.57 -9.05
CA ILE A 95 -15.86 -19.82 -9.86
C ILE A 95 -16.16 -18.57 -10.67
N GLU A 96 -16.28 -18.71 -11.98
CA GLU A 96 -16.76 -17.66 -12.86
C GLU A 96 -18.09 -18.07 -13.48
N PHE A 97 -18.99 -17.11 -13.67
CA PHE A 97 -20.25 -17.34 -14.35
C PHE A 97 -20.69 -16.15 -15.21
N LYS A 98 -21.47 -16.45 -16.25
CA LYS A 98 -22.07 -15.46 -17.14
C LYS A 98 -23.43 -15.92 -17.64
N ILE A 99 -24.26 -14.96 -18.02
CA ILE A 99 -25.60 -15.16 -18.56
C ILE A 99 -25.61 -14.62 -19.98
N VAL A 100 -26.21 -15.38 -20.89
CA VAL A 100 -26.40 -15.03 -22.29
C VAL A 100 -27.88 -15.12 -22.60
N VAL A 101 -28.42 -14.05 -23.19
CA VAL A 101 -29.84 -13.97 -23.55
C VAL A 101 -29.94 -13.67 -25.03
N THR A 102 -30.75 -14.44 -25.73
CA THR A 102 -31.16 -14.17 -27.11
C THR A 102 -32.66 -13.88 -27.09
N ASP A 103 -33.05 -12.71 -27.57
CA ASP A 103 -34.45 -12.35 -27.72
C ASP A 103 -35.10 -13.10 -28.91
N VAL A 104 -36.40 -12.89 -29.12
CA VAL A 104 -37.12 -13.52 -30.26
C VAL A 104 -36.73 -12.96 -31.63
N GLU A 105 -36.07 -11.80 -31.68
CA GLU A 105 -35.59 -11.15 -32.91
C GLU A 105 -34.14 -11.56 -33.26
N GLY A 106 -33.47 -12.30 -32.38
CA GLY A 106 -32.11 -12.79 -32.54
C GLY A 106 -31.02 -11.89 -31.97
N HIS A 107 -31.36 -10.80 -31.25
CA HIS A 107 -30.36 -9.97 -30.58
C HIS A 107 -29.80 -10.68 -29.34
N VAL A 108 -28.48 -10.57 -29.15
CA VAL A 108 -27.79 -11.25 -28.05
C VAL A 108 -27.30 -10.24 -27.02
N SER A 109 -27.68 -10.47 -25.76
CA SER A 109 -27.24 -9.71 -24.60
C SER A 109 -26.39 -10.56 -23.65
N TYR A 110 -25.43 -9.92 -22.99
CA TYR A 110 -24.45 -10.57 -22.12
C TYR A 110 -24.46 -9.92 -20.73
N SER A 111 -24.35 -10.71 -19.68
CA SER A 111 -23.98 -10.18 -18.36
C SER A 111 -22.48 -9.90 -18.28
N PRO A 112 -22.02 -9.14 -17.27
CA PRO A 112 -20.64 -9.25 -16.80
C PRO A 112 -20.24 -10.71 -16.53
N VAL A 113 -18.93 -10.97 -16.57
CA VAL A 113 -18.36 -12.27 -16.20
C VAL A 113 -17.99 -12.22 -14.72
N TYR A 114 -18.95 -12.52 -13.87
CA TYR A 114 -18.76 -12.45 -12.42
C TYR A 114 -17.84 -13.57 -11.93
N SER A 115 -17.05 -13.28 -10.91
CA SER A 115 -16.20 -14.23 -10.20
C SER A 115 -16.49 -14.24 -8.70
N TYR A 116 -16.25 -15.38 -8.06
CA TYR A 116 -16.18 -15.50 -6.61
C TYR A 116 -15.27 -16.67 -6.23
N TYR A 117 -14.91 -16.75 -4.95
CA TYR A 117 -13.92 -17.69 -4.44
C TYR A 117 -14.53 -18.60 -3.37
N VAL A 118 -13.98 -19.80 -3.23
CA VAL A 118 -14.32 -20.71 -2.12
C VAL A 118 -13.23 -20.61 -1.06
N ALA A 119 -13.58 -20.07 0.10
CA ALA A 119 -12.63 -19.87 1.20
C ALA A 119 -12.53 -21.08 2.13
N ASN A 120 -11.41 -21.18 2.83
CA ASN A 120 -11.20 -22.13 3.91
C ASN A 120 -11.72 -21.55 5.24
N PRO A 121 -12.90 -21.93 5.74
CA PRO A 121 -13.48 -21.32 6.93
C PRO A 121 -12.67 -21.55 8.20
N ASP A 122 -11.87 -22.62 8.23
CA ASP A 122 -11.02 -23.01 9.36
C ASP A 122 -9.67 -22.28 9.39
N GLY A 123 -9.34 -21.55 8.32
CA GLY A 123 -8.09 -20.79 8.21
C GLY A 123 -8.12 -19.47 9.00
N PRO A 124 -6.95 -18.83 9.20
CA PRO A 124 -6.88 -17.47 9.73
C PRO A 124 -7.73 -16.50 8.91
N LYS A 125 -8.32 -15.51 9.58
CA LYS A 125 -9.16 -14.51 8.93
C LYS A 125 -8.32 -13.44 8.22
N VAL A 126 -8.44 -13.34 6.91
CA VAL A 126 -7.74 -12.35 6.09
C VAL A 126 -8.75 -11.49 5.34
N LEU A 127 -8.75 -10.20 5.61
CA LEU A 127 -9.58 -9.24 4.87
C LEU A 127 -8.80 -8.70 3.68
N ILE A 128 -9.39 -8.76 2.50
CA ILE A 128 -8.81 -8.24 1.27
C ILE A 128 -9.67 -7.05 0.83
N VAL A 129 -9.05 -5.87 0.72
CA VAL A 129 -9.65 -4.70 0.11
C VAL A 129 -9.17 -4.66 -1.33
N ASP A 130 -10.03 -5.09 -2.25
CA ASP A 130 -9.69 -5.22 -3.66
C ASP A 130 -10.91 -4.98 -4.56
N PRO A 131 -11.12 -3.73 -4.99
CA PRO A 131 -12.20 -3.38 -5.92
C PRO A 131 -11.97 -3.89 -7.35
N SER A 132 -10.78 -4.41 -7.67
CA SER A 132 -10.49 -4.93 -9.02
C SER A 132 -11.28 -6.19 -9.36
N VAL A 133 -11.67 -7.00 -8.35
CA VAL A 133 -12.47 -8.21 -8.57
C VAL A 133 -13.79 -7.89 -9.26
N GLU A 134 -14.49 -6.84 -8.80
CA GLU A 134 -15.71 -6.37 -9.45
C GLU A 134 -15.41 -5.73 -10.82
N ALA A 135 -14.39 -4.88 -10.89
CA ALA A 135 -14.03 -4.20 -12.13
C ALA A 135 -13.67 -5.18 -13.27
N MET A 136 -12.96 -6.26 -12.96
CA MET A 136 -12.59 -7.31 -13.91
C MET A 136 -13.80 -8.06 -14.44
N ALA A 137 -14.88 -8.20 -13.66
CA ALA A 137 -16.12 -8.79 -14.15
C ALA A 137 -16.73 -7.98 -15.31
N PHE A 138 -16.63 -6.66 -15.23
CA PHE A 138 -17.10 -5.75 -16.27
C PHE A 138 -16.11 -5.64 -17.43
N GLN A 139 -14.81 -5.55 -17.14
CA GLN A 139 -13.75 -5.40 -18.13
C GLN A 139 -13.83 -6.50 -19.20
N LYS A 140 -14.05 -7.76 -18.79
CA LYS A 140 -14.14 -8.92 -19.69
C LYS A 140 -15.29 -8.85 -20.71
N SER A 141 -16.25 -7.95 -20.51
CA SER A 141 -17.42 -7.78 -21.40
C SER A 141 -17.72 -6.31 -21.70
N LEU A 142 -16.76 -5.41 -21.47
CA LEU A 142 -17.00 -3.96 -21.44
C LEU A 142 -17.58 -3.44 -22.76
N ASP A 143 -16.99 -3.80 -23.90
CA ASP A 143 -17.45 -3.33 -25.21
C ASP A 143 -18.90 -3.75 -25.49
N SER A 144 -19.24 -5.00 -25.17
CA SER A 144 -20.59 -5.54 -25.35
C SER A 144 -21.58 -4.87 -24.40
N LEU A 145 -21.21 -4.69 -23.14
CA LEU A 145 -22.04 -4.02 -22.13
C LEU A 145 -22.29 -2.56 -22.50
N MET A 146 -21.26 -1.82 -22.91
CA MET A 146 -21.38 -0.42 -23.31
C MET A 146 -22.22 -0.25 -24.58
N ALA A 147 -22.05 -1.13 -25.57
CA ALA A 147 -22.89 -1.14 -26.76
C ALA A 147 -24.36 -1.36 -26.39
N GLN A 148 -24.64 -2.37 -25.54
CA GLN A 148 -25.99 -2.65 -25.05
C GLN A 148 -26.58 -1.46 -24.30
N PHE A 149 -25.84 -0.84 -23.37
CA PHE A 149 -26.29 0.31 -22.59
C PHE A 149 -26.58 1.54 -23.46
N ASN A 150 -25.76 1.81 -24.47
CA ASN A 150 -25.96 2.97 -25.34
C ASN A 150 -27.17 2.80 -26.25
N VAL A 151 -27.36 1.60 -26.83
CA VAL A 151 -28.52 1.31 -27.67
C VAL A 151 -29.80 1.39 -26.86
N SER A 152 -29.86 0.64 -25.76
CA SER A 152 -31.04 0.59 -24.89
C SER A 152 -31.46 1.96 -24.35
N ARG A 153 -30.52 2.82 -23.92
CA ARG A 153 -30.82 4.19 -23.45
C ARG A 153 -31.43 5.10 -24.52
N SER A 154 -31.26 4.78 -25.80
CA SER A 154 -31.85 5.56 -26.88
C SER A 154 -33.35 5.32 -27.01
N PHE A 155 -33.85 4.22 -26.45
CA PHE A 155 -35.25 3.78 -26.55
C PHE A 155 -35.95 3.67 -25.19
N TYR A 156 -35.18 3.43 -24.12
CA TYR A 156 -35.70 3.07 -22.81
C TYR A 156 -35.16 3.99 -21.70
N HIS A 157 -36.05 4.30 -20.76
CA HIS A 157 -35.72 5.05 -19.56
C HIS A 157 -35.69 4.08 -18.38
N TYR A 158 -34.52 3.93 -17.75
CA TYR A 158 -34.35 3.12 -16.54
C TYR A 158 -33.09 3.57 -15.80
N ASN A 159 -32.97 3.18 -14.53
CA ASN A 159 -31.80 3.51 -13.69
C ASN A 159 -30.71 2.41 -13.72
N LEU A 160 -29.56 2.70 -14.36
CA LEU A 160 -28.33 1.89 -14.32
C LEU A 160 -27.13 2.64 -13.70
N SER A 161 -27.38 3.62 -12.83
CA SER A 161 -26.31 4.45 -12.25
C SER A 161 -25.21 3.66 -11.54
N ASP A 162 -25.56 2.56 -10.88
CA ASP A 162 -24.62 1.64 -10.22
C ASP A 162 -23.73 0.89 -11.22
N PHE A 163 -24.28 0.38 -12.31
CA PHE A 163 -23.49 -0.25 -13.39
C PHE A 163 -22.59 0.77 -14.08
N GLU A 164 -23.11 1.97 -14.31
CA GLU A 164 -22.34 3.05 -14.93
C GLU A 164 -21.19 3.52 -14.04
N ALA A 165 -21.36 3.48 -12.72
CA ALA A 165 -20.31 3.81 -11.76
C ALA A 165 -19.11 2.86 -11.89
N VAL A 166 -19.35 1.58 -12.16
CA VAL A 166 -18.27 0.60 -12.40
C VAL A 166 -17.75 0.67 -13.85
N ALA A 167 -18.63 0.72 -14.85
CA ALA A 167 -18.22 0.58 -16.25
C ALA A 167 -17.58 1.84 -16.85
N LYS A 168 -18.09 3.05 -16.54
CA LYS A 168 -17.62 4.29 -17.18
C LYS A 168 -16.15 4.61 -16.88
N PRO A 169 -15.61 4.40 -15.67
CA PRO A 169 -14.18 4.57 -15.43
C PRO A 169 -13.34 3.66 -16.34
N LEU A 170 -13.77 2.40 -16.54
CA LEU A 170 -13.04 1.41 -17.33
C LEU A 170 -12.92 1.79 -18.81
N THR A 171 -13.90 2.52 -19.38
CA THR A 171 -13.81 2.97 -20.78
C THR A 171 -12.69 4.00 -21.01
N ARG A 172 -12.13 4.57 -19.94
CA ARG A 172 -11.02 5.54 -19.99
C ARG A 172 -9.66 4.88 -19.81
N LEU A 173 -9.63 3.58 -19.57
CA LEU A 173 -8.42 2.80 -19.31
C LEU A 173 -8.05 1.96 -20.53
N LYS A 174 -6.79 1.52 -20.58
CA LYS A 174 -6.36 0.51 -21.53
C LYS A 174 -6.50 -0.87 -20.90
N PRO A 175 -6.83 -1.93 -21.68
CA PRO A 175 -7.01 -3.28 -21.15
C PRO A 175 -5.80 -3.83 -20.39
N TRP A 176 -4.58 -3.40 -20.75
CA TRP A 176 -3.35 -3.85 -20.11
C TRP A 176 -3.12 -3.25 -18.70
N MET A 177 -3.92 -2.25 -18.30
CA MET A 177 -3.81 -1.57 -17.00
C MET A 177 -4.63 -2.27 -15.90
N LEU A 178 -5.22 -3.42 -16.19
CA LEU A 178 -5.95 -4.23 -15.23
C LEU A 178 -5.54 -5.68 -15.39
N SER A 179 -5.39 -6.37 -14.26
CA SER A 179 -4.96 -7.76 -14.18
C SER A 179 -6.03 -8.59 -13.47
N ASP A 180 -6.16 -9.87 -13.82
CA ASP A 180 -6.94 -10.81 -13.03
C ASP A 180 -6.19 -11.14 -11.73
N HIS A 181 -6.83 -10.99 -10.58
CA HIS A 181 -6.25 -11.35 -9.29
C HIS A 181 -6.66 -12.77 -8.88
N HIS A 182 -5.67 -13.55 -8.43
CA HIS A 182 -5.75 -14.98 -8.16
C HIS A 182 -5.95 -15.29 -6.67
N TRP A 183 -7.01 -14.75 -6.08
CA TRP A 183 -7.32 -14.94 -4.65
C TRP A 183 -7.64 -16.38 -4.27
N GLU A 184 -7.93 -17.27 -5.22
CA GLU A 184 -8.03 -18.70 -4.99
C GLU A 184 -6.75 -19.28 -4.36
N GLY A 185 -5.58 -18.69 -4.66
CA GLY A 185 -4.30 -19.09 -4.07
C GLY A 185 -4.26 -18.88 -2.56
N LEU A 186 -4.92 -17.84 -2.04
CA LEU A 186 -5.05 -17.57 -0.61
C LEU A 186 -6.29 -18.24 -0.01
N ALA A 187 -7.42 -18.26 -0.72
CA ALA A 187 -8.67 -18.85 -0.28
C ALA A 187 -8.53 -20.34 0.09
N LYS A 188 -7.54 -21.02 -0.49
CA LYS A 188 -7.16 -22.39 -0.14
C LYS A 188 -6.75 -22.56 1.33
N TYR A 189 -6.10 -21.55 1.90
CA TYR A 189 -5.46 -21.61 3.22
C TYR A 189 -6.19 -20.77 4.26
N TYR A 190 -6.80 -19.66 3.86
CA TYR A 190 -7.35 -18.66 4.75
C TYR A 190 -8.87 -18.54 4.63
N ASN A 191 -9.49 -18.09 5.71
CA ASN A 191 -10.85 -17.59 5.70
C ASN A 191 -10.78 -16.16 5.16
N ILE A 192 -11.03 -15.99 3.87
CA ILE A 192 -10.92 -14.69 3.22
C ILE A 192 -12.29 -14.01 3.09
N LYS A 193 -12.25 -12.67 3.07
CA LYS A 193 -13.33 -11.83 2.55
C LYS A 193 -12.74 -10.80 1.61
N ILE A 194 -13.43 -10.51 0.51
CA ILE A 194 -13.03 -9.47 -0.43
C ILE A 194 -14.09 -8.38 -0.42
N VAL A 195 -13.66 -7.15 -0.18
CA VAL A 195 -14.56 -6.00 -0.03
C VAL A 195 -14.04 -4.79 -0.81
N SER A 196 -14.94 -3.86 -1.11
CA SER A 196 -14.58 -2.55 -1.65
C SER A 196 -14.08 -1.60 -0.54
N PRO A 197 -13.32 -0.54 -0.89
CA PRO A 197 -12.83 0.45 0.07
C PRO A 197 -13.88 1.02 1.04
N ASP A 198 -15.08 1.32 0.57
CA ASP A 198 -16.19 1.87 1.36
C ASP A 198 -16.71 0.90 2.43
N GLU A 199 -16.48 -0.40 2.25
CA GLU A 199 -16.89 -1.45 3.18
C GLU A 199 -15.82 -1.75 4.25
N LEU A 200 -14.59 -1.25 4.10
CA LEU A 200 -13.45 -1.56 4.97
C LEU A 200 -13.79 -1.42 6.46
N VAL A 201 -14.33 -0.28 6.88
CA VAL A 201 -14.60 0.00 8.30
C VAL A 201 -15.60 -1.01 8.89
N ASN A 202 -16.66 -1.32 8.15
CA ASN A 202 -17.66 -2.30 8.57
C ASN A 202 -17.10 -3.72 8.58
N ALA A 203 -16.22 -4.05 7.63
CA ALA A 203 -15.56 -5.33 7.55
C ALA A 203 -14.57 -5.55 8.71
N LEU A 204 -13.80 -4.54 9.09
CA LEU A 204 -12.92 -4.61 10.27
C LEU A 204 -13.70 -4.96 11.54
N GLN A 205 -14.86 -4.32 11.75
CA GLN A 205 -15.70 -4.55 12.92
C GLN A 205 -16.40 -5.92 12.91
N SER A 206 -16.98 -6.29 11.77
CA SER A 206 -17.84 -7.49 11.68
C SER A 206 -17.06 -8.78 11.45
N PHE A 207 -15.95 -8.71 10.70
CA PHE A 207 -15.14 -9.88 10.39
C PHE A 207 -14.02 -10.10 11.40
N GLN A 208 -13.47 -9.01 11.97
CA GLN A 208 -12.32 -9.02 12.88
C GLN A 208 -11.13 -9.79 12.27
N PRO A 209 -10.58 -9.31 11.15
CA PRO A 209 -9.46 -9.98 10.48
C PRO A 209 -8.18 -9.97 11.32
N GLN A 210 -7.37 -11.02 11.17
CA GLN A 210 -6.03 -11.12 11.74
C GLN A 210 -4.97 -10.49 10.81
N ALA A 211 -5.27 -10.37 9.51
CA ALA A 211 -4.47 -9.61 8.56
C ALA A 211 -5.36 -8.90 7.54
N VAL A 212 -4.91 -7.74 7.07
CA VAL A 212 -5.55 -6.92 6.04
C VAL A 212 -4.63 -6.82 4.84
N ILE A 213 -5.16 -7.07 3.64
CA ILE A 213 -4.48 -6.87 2.36
C ILE A 213 -5.14 -5.68 1.65
N LEU A 214 -4.35 -4.66 1.31
CA LEU A 214 -4.78 -3.57 0.44
C LEU A 214 -4.19 -3.81 -0.95
N SER A 215 -5.05 -4.19 -1.89
CA SER A 215 -4.62 -4.64 -3.22
C SER A 215 -4.87 -3.59 -4.28
N ASN A 216 -3.81 -3.15 -4.94
CA ASN A 216 -3.85 -2.35 -6.16
C ASN A 216 -4.87 -1.19 -6.16
N LEU A 217 -4.91 -0.40 -5.08
CA LEU A 217 -5.86 0.71 -4.89
C LEU A 217 -5.45 1.98 -5.67
N TRP A 218 -5.18 1.84 -6.98
CA TRP A 218 -4.58 2.89 -7.79
C TRP A 218 -5.59 3.80 -8.49
N LEU A 219 -6.87 3.41 -8.64
CA LEU A 219 -7.89 4.34 -9.16
C LEU A 219 -8.35 5.31 -8.06
N PRO A 220 -8.78 6.54 -8.42
CA PRO A 220 -9.22 7.53 -7.43
C PRO A 220 -10.34 7.02 -6.51
N ASP A 221 -11.37 6.40 -7.08
CA ASP A 221 -12.50 5.86 -6.32
C ASP A 221 -12.14 4.56 -5.55
N TRP A 222 -10.93 4.04 -5.77
CA TRP A 222 -10.40 2.89 -5.04
C TRP A 222 -9.57 3.30 -3.83
N GLY A 223 -9.21 4.58 -3.73
CA GLY A 223 -8.42 5.11 -2.63
C GLY A 223 -9.16 5.06 -1.29
N LEU A 224 -8.41 4.87 -0.21
CA LEU A 224 -8.89 5.08 1.14
C LEU A 224 -8.84 6.58 1.48
N SER A 225 -9.84 7.04 2.22
CA SER A 225 -9.82 8.36 2.86
C SER A 225 -8.91 8.38 4.09
N GLU A 226 -8.50 9.57 4.53
CA GLU A 226 -7.70 9.73 5.76
C GLU A 226 -8.39 9.12 6.99
N ASP A 227 -9.72 9.26 7.10
CA ASP A 227 -10.52 8.67 8.17
C ASP A 227 -10.45 7.13 8.14
N GLN A 228 -10.57 6.52 6.96
CA GLN A 228 -10.45 5.08 6.80
C GLN A 228 -9.05 4.58 7.14
N ILE A 229 -8.01 5.31 6.72
CA ILE A 229 -6.61 5.00 7.05
C ILE A 229 -6.37 5.10 8.56
N SER A 230 -6.94 6.12 9.21
CA SER A 230 -6.85 6.30 10.67
C SER A 230 -7.48 5.11 11.41
N VAL A 231 -8.71 4.72 11.03
CA VAL A 231 -9.40 3.55 11.61
C VAL A 231 -8.62 2.26 11.38
N LEU A 232 -8.03 2.08 10.19
CA LEU A 232 -7.17 0.94 9.89
C LEU A 232 -5.94 0.93 10.81
N GLY A 233 -5.25 2.07 10.96
CA GLY A 233 -4.10 2.21 11.85
C GLY A 233 -4.41 1.80 13.28
N ASP A 234 -5.49 2.36 13.85
CA ASP A 234 -5.96 2.03 15.20
C ASP A 234 -6.28 0.53 15.35
N TYR A 235 -6.91 -0.06 14.33
CA TYR A 235 -7.23 -1.49 14.32
C TYR A 235 -5.97 -2.35 14.35
N LEU A 236 -4.99 -2.06 13.48
CA LEU A 236 -3.72 -2.78 13.38
C LEU A 236 -2.94 -2.72 14.70
N GLU A 237 -2.83 -1.54 15.30
CA GLU A 237 -2.11 -1.35 16.57
C GLU A 237 -2.80 -2.05 17.75
N THR A 238 -4.13 -1.96 17.83
CA THR A 238 -4.90 -2.52 18.96
C THR A 238 -4.99 -4.05 18.91
N HIS A 239 -5.10 -4.63 17.71
CA HIS A 239 -5.31 -6.06 17.51
C HIS A 239 -4.03 -6.81 17.11
N HIS A 240 -2.92 -6.10 16.94
CA HIS A 240 -1.68 -6.62 16.37
C HIS A 240 -1.90 -7.31 15.01
N ALA A 241 -2.88 -6.83 14.24
CA ALA A 241 -3.24 -7.41 12.96
C ALA A 241 -2.19 -7.08 11.89
N GLY A 242 -1.92 -8.05 11.01
CA GLY A 242 -0.97 -7.87 9.91
C GLY A 242 -1.47 -6.92 8.82
N LEU A 243 -0.56 -6.21 8.17
CA LEU A 243 -0.86 -5.39 6.99
C LEU A 243 0.00 -5.83 5.80
N VAL A 244 -0.63 -6.09 4.66
CA VAL A 244 0.05 -6.30 3.37
C VAL A 244 -0.50 -5.28 2.38
N VAL A 245 0.36 -4.54 1.70
CA VAL A 245 -0.01 -3.56 0.68
C VAL A 245 0.73 -3.91 -0.61
N THR A 246 0.00 -4.06 -1.72
CA THR A 246 0.58 -4.45 -3.01
C THR A 246 0.77 -3.26 -3.95
N ALA A 247 1.32 -3.53 -5.15
CA ALA A 247 1.61 -2.57 -6.19
C ALA A 247 0.43 -1.62 -6.47
N GLY A 248 0.72 -0.40 -6.95
CA GLY A 248 -0.30 0.57 -7.35
C GLY A 248 -1.04 1.27 -6.20
N THR A 249 -1.15 0.65 -5.02
CA THR A 249 -1.84 1.26 -3.87
C THR A 249 -1.20 2.58 -3.43
N LEU A 250 0.11 2.75 -3.54
CA LEU A 250 0.79 4.01 -3.19
C LEU A 250 0.89 5.01 -4.37
N PHE A 251 0.17 4.81 -5.48
CA PHE A 251 0.26 5.68 -6.65
C PHE A 251 -0.29 7.09 -6.37
N ASP A 252 0.60 8.07 -6.28
CA ASP A 252 0.26 9.42 -5.81
C ASP A 252 -0.28 10.37 -6.89
N ALA A 253 -0.31 9.96 -8.16
CA ALA A 253 -1.00 10.74 -9.20
C ALA A 253 -2.53 10.68 -9.07
N THR A 254 -3.03 9.61 -8.45
CA THR A 254 -4.47 9.33 -8.29
C THR A 254 -4.90 9.41 -6.84
N ASN A 255 -4.07 8.91 -5.92
CA ASN A 255 -4.36 8.85 -4.49
C ASN A 255 -3.22 9.47 -3.65
N PRO A 256 -2.98 10.79 -3.75
CA PRO A 256 -1.88 11.46 -3.03
C PRO A 256 -1.98 11.32 -1.50
N GLN A 257 -3.19 11.21 -0.95
CA GLN A 257 -3.43 11.01 0.48
C GLN A 257 -2.82 9.70 1.03
N HIS A 258 -2.60 8.69 0.17
CA HIS A 258 -1.94 7.45 0.59
C HIS A 258 -0.46 7.65 0.93
N VAL A 259 0.19 8.65 0.34
CA VAL A 259 1.58 9.03 0.62
C VAL A 259 1.68 9.96 1.83
N GLY A 260 0.67 10.83 2.03
CA GLY A 260 0.60 11.78 3.14
C GLY A 260 1.16 13.16 2.79
N GLY A 261 1.46 13.96 3.81
CA GLY A 261 1.92 15.34 3.66
C GLY A 261 2.74 15.86 4.83
N THR A 262 3.23 17.09 4.74
CA THR A 262 4.15 17.70 5.72
C THR A 262 3.50 18.04 7.07
N GLU A 263 2.16 18.05 7.13
CA GLU A 263 1.35 18.23 8.35
C GLU A 263 1.12 16.92 9.13
N ASP A 264 1.72 15.81 8.69
CA ASP A 264 1.60 14.47 9.28
C ASP A 264 0.16 13.90 9.35
N PRO A 265 -0.66 13.99 8.28
CA PRO A 265 -1.96 13.33 8.24
C PRO A 265 -1.81 11.80 8.27
N PRO A 266 -2.85 11.04 8.66
CA PRO A 266 -2.87 9.58 8.49
C PRO A 266 -2.59 9.20 7.03
N SER A 267 -1.64 8.28 6.80
CA SER A 267 -1.33 7.81 5.44
C SER A 267 -0.88 6.35 5.43
N LEU A 268 -1.04 5.68 4.29
CA LEU A 268 -0.57 4.29 4.12
C LEU A 268 0.95 4.22 4.14
N ALA A 269 1.65 5.21 3.57
CA ALA A 269 3.10 5.31 3.66
C ALA A 269 3.56 5.35 5.13
N LYS A 270 2.86 6.11 5.99
CA LYS A 270 3.12 6.11 7.44
C LYS A 270 2.87 4.75 8.07
N LEU A 271 1.79 4.03 7.72
CA LEU A 271 1.56 2.68 8.26
C LEU A 271 2.62 1.65 7.81
N LEU A 272 3.29 1.91 6.69
CA LEU A 272 4.33 1.05 6.10
C LEU A 272 5.77 1.46 6.48
N GLY A 273 5.95 2.56 7.25
CA GLY A 273 7.26 3.11 7.59
C GLY A 273 8.01 3.73 6.41
N LEU A 274 7.26 4.25 5.44
CA LEU A 274 7.73 4.97 4.26
C LEU A 274 7.47 6.48 4.39
N ASP A 275 7.48 7.03 5.61
CA ASP A 275 7.16 8.42 5.92
C ASP A 275 7.96 9.45 5.11
N SER A 276 9.17 9.11 4.64
CA SER A 276 9.95 10.01 3.77
C SER A 276 9.22 10.37 2.46
N LEU A 277 8.28 9.53 2.01
CA LEU A 277 7.46 9.81 0.83
C LEU A 277 6.51 11.00 1.05
N ALA A 278 6.11 11.29 2.30
CA ALA A 278 5.19 12.40 2.61
C ALA A 278 5.74 13.80 2.22
N ILE A 279 7.05 13.89 2.00
CA ILE A 279 7.71 15.15 1.58
C ILE A 279 7.66 15.33 0.06
N ALA A 280 7.30 14.27 -0.69
CA ALA A 280 7.29 14.30 -2.14
C ALA A 280 6.36 15.40 -2.69
N ASP A 281 5.16 15.53 -2.12
CA ASP A 281 4.19 16.50 -2.61
C ASP A 281 4.67 17.94 -2.47
N ALA A 282 5.19 18.30 -1.28
CA ALA A 282 5.79 19.61 -1.06
C ALA A 282 6.99 19.86 -2.00
N ALA A 283 7.83 18.86 -2.22
CA ALA A 283 8.94 18.96 -3.16
C ALA A 283 8.48 19.19 -4.61
N ARG A 284 7.34 18.61 -5.04
CA ARG A 284 6.78 18.82 -6.38
C ARG A 284 6.42 20.27 -6.63
N GLY A 285 5.75 20.89 -5.66
CA GLY A 285 5.34 22.29 -5.73
C GLY A 285 6.54 23.22 -5.82
N GLU A 286 7.46 23.09 -4.86
CA GLU A 286 8.60 24.02 -4.70
C GLU A 286 9.67 23.87 -5.80
N LEU A 287 9.83 22.68 -6.38
CA LEU A 287 10.87 22.41 -7.39
C LEU A 287 10.34 22.35 -8.82
N ASN A 288 9.10 22.82 -9.06
CA ASN A 288 8.44 22.85 -10.36
C ASN A 288 8.39 21.46 -11.05
N LEU A 289 8.05 20.43 -10.27
CA LEU A 289 7.91 19.04 -10.68
C LEU A 289 6.46 18.55 -10.54
N THR A 290 5.48 19.44 -10.74
CA THR A 290 4.04 19.17 -10.52
C THR A 290 3.45 18.06 -11.39
N GLN A 291 4.11 17.70 -12.50
CA GLN A 291 3.71 16.59 -13.37
C GLN A 291 4.39 15.25 -13.03
N ALA A 292 5.31 15.25 -12.06
CA ALA A 292 5.99 14.05 -11.60
C ALA A 292 5.19 13.39 -10.46
N SER A 293 5.26 12.07 -10.39
CA SER A 293 4.80 11.28 -9.24
C SER A 293 5.98 10.61 -8.58
N VAL A 294 5.88 10.42 -7.26
CA VAL A 294 6.93 9.73 -6.51
C VAL A 294 6.84 8.22 -6.72
N MET A 295 5.63 7.67 -6.67
CA MET A 295 5.34 6.27 -6.90
C MET A 295 4.75 6.09 -8.30
N VAL A 296 5.20 5.08 -9.04
CA VAL A 296 4.79 4.87 -10.43
C VAL A 296 4.58 3.37 -10.71
N PRO A 297 3.34 2.90 -10.93
CA PRO A 297 3.06 1.50 -11.24
C PRO A 297 3.39 1.14 -12.71
N TYR A 298 3.11 -0.13 -13.07
CA TYR A 298 3.23 -0.66 -14.43
C TYR A 298 4.66 -0.72 -15.01
N VAL A 299 5.65 -0.92 -14.15
CA VAL A 299 7.05 -1.12 -14.55
C VAL A 299 7.40 -2.60 -14.46
N ASN A 300 7.83 -3.21 -15.56
CA ASN A 300 8.40 -4.56 -15.55
C ASN A 300 9.72 -4.56 -16.33
N THR A 301 10.85 -4.68 -15.62
CA THR A 301 12.19 -4.68 -16.21
C THR A 301 12.69 -6.08 -16.58
N GLY A 302 11.89 -7.13 -16.33
CA GLY A 302 12.17 -8.51 -16.70
C GLY A 302 13.18 -9.25 -15.81
N TYR A 303 13.55 -8.69 -14.65
CA TYR A 303 14.47 -9.34 -13.72
C TYR A 303 13.71 -10.16 -12.68
N SER A 304 14.25 -11.34 -12.38
CA SER A 304 13.71 -12.23 -11.35
C SER A 304 13.85 -11.62 -9.94
N LEU A 305 12.91 -11.97 -9.06
CA LEU A 305 12.89 -11.60 -7.65
C LEU A 305 13.84 -12.49 -6.87
N MET A 306 14.81 -11.89 -6.19
CA MET A 306 15.69 -12.56 -5.23
C MET A 306 15.09 -12.42 -3.84
N LEU A 307 14.85 -13.56 -3.18
CA LEU A 307 14.34 -13.61 -1.82
C LEU A 307 15.50 -13.52 -0.82
N SER A 308 15.30 -12.77 0.26
CA SER A 308 16.23 -12.70 1.37
C SER A 308 16.24 -14.01 2.15
N ASP A 309 17.37 -14.34 2.77
CA ASP A 309 17.45 -15.37 3.82
C ASP A 309 17.00 -14.85 5.20
N ARG A 310 16.71 -13.54 5.28
CA ARG A 310 16.12 -12.88 6.44
C ARG A 310 14.63 -12.65 6.23
N GLY A 311 13.82 -12.92 7.25
CA GLY A 311 12.37 -12.76 7.22
C GLY A 311 11.65 -14.09 6.97
N PRO A 312 10.58 -14.12 6.15
CA PRO A 312 9.78 -15.34 5.98
C PRO A 312 10.34 -16.34 4.97
N PHE A 313 11.28 -15.94 4.14
CA PHE A 313 11.78 -16.75 3.03
C PHE A 313 13.03 -17.55 3.44
N ASN A 314 13.31 -18.61 2.68
CA ASN A 314 14.53 -19.42 2.81
C ASN A 314 15.59 -19.07 1.75
N GLY A 315 15.59 -17.82 1.26
CA GLY A 315 16.35 -17.41 0.08
C GLY A 315 15.81 -17.98 -1.23
N GLY A 316 16.54 -17.75 -2.32
CA GLY A 316 16.19 -18.25 -3.66
C GLY A 316 15.81 -17.15 -4.65
N THR A 317 15.41 -17.58 -5.85
CA THR A 317 15.03 -16.69 -6.95
C THR A 317 13.73 -17.16 -7.57
N ILE A 318 12.83 -16.23 -7.87
CA ILE A 318 11.54 -16.48 -8.52
C ILE A 318 11.44 -15.60 -9.76
N ASP A 319 11.04 -16.18 -10.88
CA ASP A 319 10.75 -15.41 -12.08
C ASP A 319 9.48 -14.57 -11.88
N VAL A 320 9.58 -13.30 -12.22
CA VAL A 320 8.49 -12.33 -12.06
C VAL A 320 7.91 -12.02 -13.42
N SER A 321 6.60 -12.14 -13.53
CA SER A 321 5.85 -11.78 -14.72
C SER A 321 4.97 -10.55 -14.52
N THR A 322 4.72 -10.16 -13.27
CA THR A 322 3.82 -9.08 -12.91
C THR A 322 4.47 -7.70 -13.03
N TYR A 323 3.63 -6.68 -12.96
CA TYR A 323 4.11 -5.30 -12.89
C TYR A 323 4.62 -4.97 -11.49
N SER A 324 5.55 -4.02 -11.45
CA SER A 324 6.07 -3.40 -10.24
C SER A 324 5.78 -1.91 -10.21
N THR A 325 5.72 -1.36 -8.99
CA THR A 325 5.69 0.06 -8.69
C THR A 325 7.08 0.54 -8.28
N VAL A 326 7.58 1.56 -8.95
CA VAL A 326 8.86 2.21 -8.60
C VAL A 326 8.59 3.47 -7.77
N GLY A 327 9.61 3.98 -7.09
CA GLY A 327 9.52 5.15 -6.22
C GLY A 327 10.07 4.90 -4.82
N TRP A 328 9.79 3.72 -4.28
CA TRP A 328 10.24 3.26 -2.96
C TRP A 328 11.76 3.25 -2.81
N GLN A 329 12.51 3.22 -3.91
CA GLN A 329 13.97 3.15 -3.91
C GLN A 329 14.67 4.32 -3.21
N CYS A 330 13.97 5.40 -2.82
CA CYS A 330 14.54 6.47 -2.00
C CYS A 330 15.15 5.98 -0.67
N VAL A 331 14.78 4.77 -0.22
CA VAL A 331 15.36 4.11 0.97
C VAL A 331 16.67 3.35 0.71
N LEU A 332 17.06 3.19 -0.56
CA LEU A 332 18.26 2.46 -0.96
C LEU A 332 19.54 3.30 -0.78
N SER A 333 20.69 2.62 -0.78
CA SER A 333 21.98 3.28 -0.90
C SER A 333 22.12 3.98 -2.27
N PRO A 334 22.94 5.04 -2.40
CA PRO A 334 23.12 5.74 -3.67
C PRO A 334 23.52 4.82 -4.84
N THR A 335 24.33 3.80 -4.56
CA THR A 335 24.77 2.80 -5.55
C THR A 335 23.60 1.98 -6.08
N HIS A 336 22.78 1.40 -5.19
CA HIS A 336 21.63 0.58 -5.57
C HIS A 336 20.52 1.41 -6.22
N PHE A 337 20.28 2.63 -5.71
CA PHE A 337 19.38 3.59 -6.34
C PHE A 337 19.78 3.88 -7.79
N GLY A 338 21.07 4.10 -8.04
CA GLY A 338 21.60 4.32 -9.38
C GLY A 338 21.41 3.14 -10.33
N MET A 339 21.42 1.90 -9.82
CA MET A 339 21.11 0.70 -10.62
C MET A 339 19.64 0.67 -11.05
N ALA A 340 18.73 0.85 -10.09
CA ALA A 340 17.28 0.92 -10.37
C ALA A 340 16.96 2.02 -11.37
N LYS A 341 17.45 3.24 -11.14
CA LYS A 341 17.20 4.40 -12.00
C LYS A 341 17.59 4.14 -13.46
N ARG A 342 18.73 3.49 -13.71
CA ARG A 342 19.16 3.15 -15.08
C ARG A 342 18.23 2.12 -15.72
N SER A 343 17.84 1.09 -14.99
CA SER A 343 16.97 0.03 -15.51
C SER A 343 15.57 0.56 -15.85
N VAL A 344 14.97 1.31 -14.92
CA VAL A 344 13.64 1.91 -15.09
C VAL A 344 13.63 2.94 -16.21
N SER A 345 14.68 3.77 -16.32
CA SER A 345 14.80 4.72 -17.44
C SER A 345 14.90 4.01 -18.79
N ARG A 346 15.62 2.88 -18.87
CA ARG A 346 15.69 2.05 -20.07
C ARG A 346 14.31 1.50 -20.43
N PHE A 347 13.63 0.89 -19.46
CA PHE A 347 12.25 0.38 -19.64
C PHE A 347 11.30 1.47 -20.16
N ALA A 348 11.31 2.65 -19.57
CA ALA A 348 10.45 3.77 -19.99
C ALA A 348 10.75 4.21 -21.43
N SER A 349 12.03 4.23 -21.83
CA SER A 349 12.43 4.56 -23.19
C SER A 349 11.96 3.51 -24.21
N GLU A 350 12.08 2.22 -23.86
CA GLU A 350 11.67 1.08 -24.69
C GLU A 350 10.14 0.95 -24.80
N ASN A 351 9.38 1.49 -23.82
CA ASN A 351 7.92 1.36 -23.73
C ASN A 351 7.18 2.71 -23.89
N SER A 352 7.79 3.70 -24.52
CA SER A 352 7.30 5.10 -24.58
C SER A 352 5.83 5.28 -24.99
N LEU A 353 5.29 4.42 -25.87
CA LEU A 353 3.87 4.46 -26.27
C LEU A 353 2.95 4.14 -25.07
N ARG A 354 3.17 3.02 -24.38
CA ARG A 354 2.39 2.64 -23.19
C ARG A 354 2.45 3.72 -22.11
N MET A 355 3.59 4.37 -21.98
CA MET A 355 3.79 5.44 -20.99
C MET A 355 2.97 6.70 -21.30
N ARG A 356 2.77 7.01 -22.59
CA ARG A 356 1.85 8.07 -23.02
C ARG A 356 0.39 7.68 -22.77
N GLU A 357 0.02 6.44 -23.10
CA GLU A 357 -1.34 5.94 -22.86
C GLU A 357 -1.71 5.98 -21.36
N MET A 358 -0.76 5.66 -20.48
CA MET A 358 -0.96 5.79 -19.04
C MET A 358 -1.15 7.25 -18.62
N GLY A 359 -0.31 8.16 -19.12
CA GLY A 359 -0.45 9.60 -18.91
C GLY A 359 -1.84 10.13 -19.31
N GLU A 360 -2.31 9.71 -20.48
CA GLU A 360 -3.65 10.06 -20.98
C GLU A 360 -4.76 9.46 -20.13
N SER A 361 -4.64 8.18 -19.74
CA SER A 361 -5.64 7.50 -18.92
C SER A 361 -5.77 8.17 -17.56
N VAL A 362 -4.64 8.46 -16.88
CA VAL A 362 -4.60 9.20 -15.61
C VAL A 362 -5.26 10.56 -15.75
N LYS A 363 -4.91 11.33 -16.80
CA LYS A 363 -5.55 12.62 -17.06
C LYS A 363 -7.06 12.50 -17.29
N ASN A 364 -7.51 11.46 -17.98
CA ASN A 364 -8.93 11.26 -18.27
C ASN A 364 -9.76 10.87 -17.03
N ILE A 365 -9.14 10.21 -16.04
CA ILE A 365 -9.81 9.81 -14.80
C ILE A 365 -9.71 10.89 -13.70
N THR A 366 -8.58 11.60 -13.59
CA THR A 366 -8.35 12.58 -12.51
C THR A 366 -8.41 14.04 -12.93
N GLY A 367 -8.26 14.33 -14.23
CA GLY A 367 -8.00 15.68 -14.74
C GLY A 367 -6.57 16.18 -14.53
N VAL A 368 -5.73 15.44 -13.81
CA VAL A 368 -4.35 15.82 -13.48
C VAL A 368 -3.40 15.44 -14.61
N GLN A 369 -2.50 16.37 -14.96
CA GLN A 369 -1.44 16.10 -15.93
C GLN A 369 -0.35 15.26 -15.28
N PHE A 370 -0.12 14.07 -15.82
CA PHE A 370 0.89 13.13 -15.33
C PHE A 370 1.91 12.85 -16.43
N ASN A 371 3.20 13.06 -16.13
CA ASN A 371 4.29 12.76 -17.04
C ASN A 371 5.01 11.49 -16.57
N PHE A 372 4.65 10.36 -17.16
CA PHE A 372 5.25 9.07 -16.84
C PHE A 372 6.76 9.09 -17.04
N SER A 373 7.26 9.58 -18.18
CA SER A 373 8.70 9.55 -18.48
C SER A 373 9.53 10.35 -17.48
N LEU A 374 9.02 11.51 -17.03
CA LEU A 374 9.63 12.30 -15.98
C LEU A 374 9.64 11.52 -14.65
N SER A 375 8.52 10.90 -14.29
CA SER A 375 8.37 10.14 -13.04
C SER A 375 9.25 8.88 -13.02
N ALA A 376 9.30 8.14 -14.14
CA ALA A 376 10.14 6.96 -14.34
C ALA A 376 11.64 7.26 -14.40
N SER A 377 12.02 8.53 -14.62
CA SER A 377 13.41 8.97 -14.38
C SER A 377 13.79 9.00 -12.90
N MET A 378 12.83 8.74 -12.00
CA MET A 378 12.96 8.70 -10.55
C MET A 378 13.51 10.02 -9.98
N VAL A 379 13.05 11.15 -10.54
CA VAL A 379 13.50 12.50 -10.15
C VAL A 379 13.16 12.81 -8.70
N LEU A 380 11.90 12.59 -8.28
CA LEU A 380 11.46 12.82 -6.90
C LEU A 380 12.11 11.86 -5.90
N PRO A 381 12.11 10.52 -6.13
CA PRO A 381 12.88 9.60 -5.28
C PRO A 381 14.35 9.98 -5.13
N GLY A 382 14.96 10.49 -6.21
CA GLY A 382 16.33 10.99 -6.21
C GLY A 382 16.52 12.19 -5.28
N ILE A 383 15.62 13.18 -5.37
CA ILE A 383 15.63 14.36 -4.50
C ILE A 383 15.46 13.97 -3.03
N LEU A 384 14.50 13.09 -2.71
CA LEU A 384 14.30 12.58 -1.36
C LEU A 384 15.54 11.83 -0.84
N SER A 385 16.22 11.09 -1.72
CA SER A 385 17.47 10.40 -1.37
C SER A 385 18.67 11.35 -1.18
N SER A 386 18.60 12.60 -1.61
CA SER A 386 19.71 13.56 -1.45
C SER A 386 19.35 14.76 -0.57
N MET A 387 18.20 14.73 0.11
CA MET A 387 17.75 15.80 0.98
C MET A 387 18.67 16.01 2.19
N ASP A 388 18.73 17.23 2.72
CA ASP A 388 19.37 17.54 4.00
C ASP A 388 18.33 17.86 5.07
N VAL A 389 18.34 17.11 6.18
CA VAL A 389 17.36 17.24 7.26
C VAL A 389 17.85 18.22 8.33
N THR A 390 17.35 19.44 8.32
CA THR A 390 17.73 20.50 9.27
C THR A 390 16.91 20.39 10.57
N ASP A 391 17.16 21.26 11.54
CA ASP A 391 16.39 21.26 12.80
C ASP A 391 14.94 21.75 12.63
N ARG A 392 14.63 22.44 11.52
CA ARG A 392 13.33 23.07 11.26
C ARG A 392 12.52 22.43 10.13
N GLY A 393 13.16 21.57 9.34
CA GLY A 393 12.55 20.99 8.16
C GLY A 393 13.56 20.27 7.30
N VAL A 394 13.34 20.29 5.99
CA VAL A 394 14.21 19.63 5.02
C VAL A 394 14.58 20.57 3.89
N VAL A 395 15.86 20.58 3.53
CA VAL A 395 16.37 21.33 2.39
C VAL A 395 16.61 20.38 1.22
N MET A 396 16.13 20.77 0.05
CA MET A 396 16.23 19.98 -1.18
C MET A 396 16.67 20.86 -2.34
N GLY A 397 17.42 20.27 -3.29
CA GLY A 397 17.90 20.98 -4.46
C GLY A 397 17.65 20.21 -5.75
N TYR A 398 17.21 20.91 -6.79
CA TYR A 398 17.04 20.36 -8.13
C TYR A 398 17.26 21.42 -9.20
N ASN A 399 18.13 21.15 -10.19
CA ASN A 399 18.43 22.06 -11.31
C ASN A 399 18.72 23.53 -10.90
N GLY A 400 19.44 23.72 -9.79
CA GLY A 400 19.80 25.05 -9.27
C GLY A 400 18.72 25.72 -8.43
N MET A 401 17.51 25.16 -8.35
CA MET A 401 16.50 25.55 -7.36
C MET A 401 16.82 24.88 -6.03
N VAL A 402 16.59 25.62 -4.94
CA VAL A 402 16.70 25.12 -3.56
C VAL A 402 15.40 25.45 -2.85
N ALA A 403 14.81 24.45 -2.21
CA ALA A 403 13.59 24.57 -1.43
C ALA A 403 13.89 24.20 0.03
N GLU A 404 13.40 25.01 0.96
CA GLU A 404 13.36 24.69 2.39
C GLU A 404 11.91 24.39 2.77
N ILE A 405 11.63 23.13 3.06
CA ILE A 405 10.29 22.63 3.33
C ILE A 405 10.13 22.50 4.85
N PRO A 406 9.26 23.30 5.48
CA PRO A 406 8.92 23.12 6.89
C PRO A 406 8.11 21.83 7.06
N ILE A 407 8.35 21.12 8.16
CA ILE A 407 7.71 19.83 8.44
C ILE A 407 7.24 19.82 9.91
N GLU A 408 6.07 19.21 10.15
CA GLU A 408 5.59 18.93 11.50
C GLU A 408 6.64 18.15 12.31
N ARG A 409 6.70 18.42 13.62
CA ARG A 409 7.84 18.02 14.44
C ARG A 409 8.02 16.50 14.56
N LYS A 410 6.94 15.74 14.69
CA LYS A 410 6.98 14.27 14.76
C LYS A 410 7.39 13.68 13.42
N LEU A 411 6.86 14.18 12.31
CA LEU A 411 7.28 13.75 10.99
C LEU A 411 8.77 14.07 10.74
N LEU A 412 9.26 15.23 11.16
CA LEU A 412 10.69 15.60 11.05
C LEU A 412 11.61 14.64 11.82
N GLU A 413 11.23 14.32 13.06
CA GLU A 413 11.55 13.10 13.84
C GLU A 413 11.90 11.88 12.99
N ARG A 414 10.84 11.34 12.39
CA ARG A 414 10.85 10.08 11.67
C ARG A 414 11.66 10.18 10.38
N VAL A 415 11.54 11.29 9.66
CA VAL A 415 12.31 11.56 8.44
C VAL A 415 13.81 11.63 8.73
N ARG A 416 14.26 12.31 9.80
CA ARG A 416 15.67 12.36 10.19
C ARG A 416 16.23 10.97 10.45
N LEU A 417 15.47 10.16 11.20
CA LEU A 417 15.86 8.80 11.52
C LEU A 417 15.90 7.91 10.26
N LEU A 418 14.83 7.89 9.46
CA LEU A 418 14.76 7.11 8.22
C LEU A 418 15.87 7.48 7.22
N HIS A 419 16.18 8.77 7.09
CA HIS A 419 17.26 9.24 6.21
C HIS A 419 18.62 8.69 6.64
N ALA A 420 18.88 8.62 7.95
CA ALA A 420 20.11 8.03 8.49
C ALA A 420 20.11 6.50 8.35
N LEU A 421 18.97 5.85 8.51
CA LEU A 421 18.82 4.38 8.50
C LEU A 421 18.59 3.76 7.11
N ARG A 422 18.84 4.50 6.03
CA ARG A 422 18.71 3.97 4.66
C ARG A 422 19.53 2.69 4.46
N GLY A 423 18.92 1.70 3.83
CA GLY A 423 19.48 0.36 3.68
C GLY A 423 19.24 -0.57 4.87
N TYR A 424 18.81 -0.05 6.03
CA TYR A 424 18.41 -0.86 7.19
C TYR A 424 16.90 -0.84 7.43
N VAL A 425 16.25 0.31 7.21
CA VAL A 425 14.81 0.50 7.42
C VAL A 425 14.18 1.19 6.21
N PRO A 426 13.04 0.69 5.69
CA PRO A 426 12.43 -0.62 6.00
C PRO A 426 13.33 -1.82 5.69
N MET A 427 13.02 -2.98 6.27
CA MET A 427 13.68 -4.25 5.95
C MET A 427 13.43 -4.61 4.49
N LEU A 428 14.47 -4.90 3.72
CA LEU A 428 14.34 -5.40 2.35
C LEU A 428 14.27 -6.93 2.36
N LEU A 429 13.06 -7.48 2.30
CA LEU A 429 12.81 -8.93 2.35
C LEU A 429 13.01 -9.62 0.99
N ALA A 430 12.83 -8.90 -0.10
CA ALA A 430 13.11 -9.39 -1.44
C ALA A 430 13.36 -8.22 -2.40
N ARG A 431 14.06 -8.47 -3.50
CA ARG A 431 14.29 -7.47 -4.55
C ARG A 431 14.63 -8.11 -5.88
N THR A 432 14.34 -7.43 -6.97
CA THR A 432 14.92 -7.78 -8.26
C THR A 432 16.43 -7.49 -8.27
N SER A 433 17.20 -8.12 -9.16
CA SER A 433 18.64 -7.88 -9.24
C SER A 433 19.01 -6.45 -9.66
N ASP A 434 18.11 -5.76 -10.36
CA ASP A 434 18.27 -4.36 -10.77
C ASP A 434 17.62 -3.37 -9.79
N TYR A 435 17.02 -3.84 -8.69
CA TYR A 435 16.33 -3.03 -7.68
C TYR A 435 15.10 -2.25 -8.18
N SER A 436 14.54 -2.61 -9.35
CA SER A 436 13.27 -2.03 -9.85
C SER A 436 12.05 -2.53 -9.06
N GLY A 437 12.09 -3.77 -8.59
CA GLY A 437 11.09 -4.39 -7.72
C GLY A 437 11.65 -4.69 -6.33
N GLY A 438 10.82 -4.60 -5.31
CA GLY A 438 11.21 -4.81 -3.93
C GLY A 438 10.04 -5.13 -3.02
N ILE A 439 10.33 -5.88 -1.96
CA ILE A 439 9.39 -6.19 -0.88
C ILE A 439 9.99 -5.65 0.40
N LEU A 440 9.30 -4.68 0.98
CA LEU A 440 9.70 -3.93 2.16
C LEU A 440 8.87 -4.35 3.35
N ALA A 441 9.47 -4.36 4.53
CA ALA A 441 8.75 -4.71 5.75
C ALA A 441 9.15 -3.86 6.95
N THR A 442 8.18 -3.69 7.85
CA THR A 442 8.39 -3.09 9.17
C THR A 442 7.83 -4.01 10.25
N ASP A 443 8.42 -3.90 11.44
CA ASP A 443 8.03 -4.65 12.64
C ASP A 443 7.82 -3.67 13.82
N GLY A 444 7.02 -4.05 14.80
CA GLY A 444 6.71 -3.21 15.98
C GLY A 444 5.48 -3.65 16.76
N ASN A 445 4.42 -2.84 16.77
CA ASN A 445 3.12 -3.21 17.36
C ASN A 445 2.27 -4.08 16.42
N TYR A 446 2.62 -4.08 15.14
CA TYR A 446 2.09 -4.99 14.12
C TYR A 446 3.18 -5.14 13.04
N ARG A 447 3.03 -6.16 12.20
CA ARG A 447 3.89 -6.36 11.04
C ARG A 447 3.24 -5.79 9.79
N ALA A 448 3.99 -5.01 9.04
CA ALA A 448 3.54 -4.41 7.80
C ALA A 448 4.48 -4.80 6.66
N VAL A 449 3.91 -5.12 5.50
CA VAL A 449 4.62 -5.42 4.27
C VAL A 449 4.11 -4.50 3.16
N TYR A 450 5.04 -3.91 2.42
CA TYR A 450 4.79 -3.31 1.12
C TYR A 450 5.46 -4.15 0.04
N SER A 451 4.67 -4.78 -0.83
CA SER A 451 5.17 -5.37 -2.07
C SER A 451 5.04 -4.35 -3.17
N SER A 452 6.16 -3.99 -3.79
CA SER A 452 6.11 -3.17 -5.00
C SER A 452 5.57 -3.96 -6.20
N LEU A 453 5.53 -5.29 -6.12
CA LEU A 453 5.05 -6.18 -7.17
C LEU A 453 3.56 -6.53 -6.96
N GLU A 454 2.83 -6.66 -8.06
CA GLU A 454 1.43 -7.10 -8.11
C GLU A 454 1.35 -8.63 -7.98
N LEU A 455 1.82 -9.17 -6.84
CA LEU A 455 1.99 -10.61 -6.61
C LEU A 455 0.68 -11.40 -6.77
N GLU A 456 -0.45 -10.77 -6.45
CA GLU A 456 -1.80 -11.31 -6.58
C GLU A 456 -2.23 -11.59 -8.03
N ALA A 457 -1.60 -10.92 -9.00
CA ALA A 457 -1.82 -11.14 -10.44
C ALA A 457 -0.79 -12.11 -11.05
N GLY A 458 0.08 -12.68 -10.22
CA GLY A 458 1.22 -13.47 -10.67
C GLY A 458 0.96 -14.96 -10.82
N SER A 459 2.03 -15.66 -11.16
CA SER A 459 2.11 -17.11 -11.24
C SER A 459 2.10 -17.77 -9.85
N GLU A 460 2.07 -19.11 -9.81
CA GLU A 460 2.13 -19.89 -8.55
C GLU A 460 3.31 -19.50 -7.65
N GLY A 461 4.47 -19.16 -8.24
CA GLY A 461 5.64 -18.70 -7.48
C GLY A 461 5.42 -17.35 -6.79
N GLU A 462 4.86 -16.38 -7.52
CA GLU A 462 4.52 -15.05 -6.99
C GLU A 462 3.41 -15.12 -5.92
N LEU A 463 2.40 -15.99 -6.13
CA LEU A 463 1.36 -16.26 -5.14
C LEU A 463 1.89 -16.96 -3.89
N SER A 464 2.90 -17.84 -4.02
CA SER A 464 3.59 -18.43 -2.86
C SER A 464 4.29 -17.37 -2.02
N VAL A 465 4.96 -16.41 -2.67
CA VAL A 465 5.58 -15.26 -1.98
C VAL A 465 4.53 -14.45 -1.23
N LEU A 466 3.40 -14.12 -1.88
CA LEU A 466 2.31 -13.39 -1.22
C LEU A 466 1.80 -14.13 0.01
N ARG A 467 1.60 -15.45 -0.10
CA ARG A 467 1.20 -16.29 1.03
C ARG A 467 2.22 -16.24 2.17
N GLU A 468 3.51 -16.41 1.88
CA GLU A 468 4.57 -16.38 2.91
C GLU A 468 4.63 -15.02 3.62
N LEU A 469 4.35 -13.93 2.91
CA LEU A 469 4.22 -12.60 3.51
C LEU A 469 2.98 -12.49 4.42
N VAL A 470 1.84 -13.01 4.00
CA VAL A 470 0.62 -13.06 4.85
C VAL A 470 0.91 -13.88 6.11
N ASP A 471 1.46 -15.10 5.97
CA ASP A 471 1.88 -15.96 7.08
C ASP A 471 2.85 -15.21 8.03
N TRP A 472 3.80 -14.46 7.48
CA TRP A 472 4.73 -13.67 8.28
C TRP A 472 4.05 -12.59 9.11
N THR A 473 3.09 -11.87 8.53
CA THR A 473 2.36 -10.80 9.21
C THR A 473 1.40 -11.33 10.28
N LEU A 474 0.82 -12.52 10.07
CA LEU A 474 -0.01 -13.22 11.06
C LEU A 474 0.78 -13.67 12.29
N ASN A 475 2.08 -13.96 12.13
CA ASN A 475 2.95 -14.47 13.18
C ASN A 475 3.59 -13.35 14.02
N TYR A 476 2.78 -12.36 14.42
CA TYR A 476 3.21 -11.25 15.26
C TYR A 476 3.89 -11.73 16.55
N ARG A 477 4.97 -11.05 16.92
CA ARG A 477 5.63 -11.20 18.23
C ARG A 477 6.04 -9.81 18.73
N PRO A 478 5.86 -9.51 20.03
CA PRO A 478 6.34 -8.26 20.59
C PRO A 478 7.83 -8.07 20.32
N VAL A 479 8.20 -6.94 19.71
CA VAL A 479 9.60 -6.62 19.44
C VAL A 479 10.28 -6.22 20.74
N GLN A 480 11.38 -6.91 21.07
CA GLN A 480 12.22 -6.51 22.19
C GLN A 480 13.09 -5.33 21.78
N MET A 481 12.78 -4.14 22.31
CA MET A 481 13.57 -2.94 22.04
C MET A 481 14.95 -3.06 22.72
N PRO A 482 16.04 -2.63 22.04
CA PRO A 482 17.36 -2.60 22.64
C PRO A 482 17.44 -1.52 23.72
N GLU A 483 18.41 -1.66 24.62
CA GLU A 483 18.74 -0.62 25.59
C GLU A 483 19.22 0.65 24.88
N VAL A 484 18.74 1.80 25.35
CA VAL A 484 19.17 3.13 24.92
C VAL A 484 20.19 3.66 25.92
N VAL A 485 21.40 3.95 25.45
CA VAL A 485 22.45 4.55 26.28
C VAL A 485 22.47 6.06 26.06
N ILE A 486 22.31 6.83 27.13
CA ILE A 486 22.40 8.29 27.11
C ILE A 486 23.76 8.72 27.68
N LEU A 487 24.66 9.20 26.82
CA LEU A 487 25.91 9.82 27.21
C LEU A 487 25.67 11.30 27.55
N SER A 488 25.99 11.70 28.77
CA SER A 488 25.82 13.08 29.24
C SER A 488 26.74 13.43 30.41
N ASN A 489 27.16 14.69 30.48
CA ASN A 489 27.72 15.26 31.71
C ASN A 489 26.60 15.52 32.73
N ASP A 490 26.96 15.85 33.98
CA ASP A 490 25.98 16.10 35.04
C ASP A 490 25.07 17.31 34.80
N ILE A 491 25.58 18.30 34.07
CA ILE A 491 24.85 19.55 33.79
C ILE A 491 23.72 19.27 32.79
N ASP A 492 24.03 18.69 31.64
CA ASP A 492 23.06 18.40 30.59
C ASP A 492 22.05 17.32 31.04
N TRP A 493 22.52 16.37 31.86
CA TRP A 493 21.63 15.41 32.54
C TRP A 493 20.61 16.09 33.45
N GLY A 494 21.06 17.02 34.29
CA GLY A 494 20.22 17.75 35.23
C GLY A 494 19.26 18.75 34.56
N ILE A 495 19.62 19.31 33.40
CA ILE A 495 18.76 20.23 32.66
C ILE A 495 17.53 19.49 32.10
N LYS A 496 17.76 18.47 31.26
CA LYS A 496 16.67 17.71 30.61
C LYS A 496 17.00 16.24 30.31
N GLY A 497 18.23 15.76 30.53
CA GLY A 497 18.58 14.37 30.25
C GLY A 497 17.75 13.37 31.08
N ASN A 498 17.49 13.67 32.34
CA ASN A 498 16.62 12.85 33.20
C ASN A 498 15.17 12.77 32.69
N LEU A 499 14.64 13.87 32.13
CA LEU A 499 13.30 13.94 31.57
C LEU A 499 13.21 13.14 30.27
N LEU A 500 14.22 13.25 29.40
CA LEU A 500 14.33 12.43 28.19
C LEU A 500 14.35 10.93 28.56
N ALA A 501 15.19 10.55 29.53
CA ALA A 501 15.25 9.17 30.00
C ALA A 501 13.90 8.67 30.53
N SER A 502 13.19 9.51 31.29
CA SER A 502 11.86 9.19 31.82
C SER A 502 10.82 9.00 30.72
N GLN A 503 10.83 9.85 29.69
CA GLN A 503 9.91 9.74 28.56
C GLN A 503 10.20 8.49 27.71
N LEU A 504 11.46 8.21 27.40
CA LEU A 504 11.84 6.98 26.70
C LEU A 504 11.45 5.74 27.51
N GLY A 505 11.61 5.77 28.84
CA GLY A 505 11.12 4.72 29.74
C GLY A 505 9.60 4.57 29.72
N ALA A 506 8.83 5.66 29.63
CA ALA A 506 7.37 5.62 29.50
C ALA A 506 6.91 4.98 28.18
N PHE A 507 7.76 5.02 27.15
CA PHE A 507 7.59 4.30 25.88
C PHE A 507 8.04 2.83 25.93
N GLY A 508 8.48 2.33 27.10
CA GLY A 508 8.90 0.94 27.29
C GLY A 508 10.36 0.65 26.95
N LEU A 509 11.19 1.67 26.69
CA LEU A 509 12.62 1.48 26.43
C LEU A 509 13.39 1.30 27.74
N SER A 510 14.34 0.36 27.76
CA SER A 510 15.36 0.33 28.82
C SER A 510 16.35 1.47 28.58
N VAL A 511 16.53 2.37 29.53
CA VAL A 511 17.41 3.53 29.40
C VAL A 511 18.52 3.48 30.42
N LYS A 512 19.75 3.62 29.94
CA LYS A 512 20.95 3.67 30.77
C LYS A 512 21.68 4.98 30.59
N ARG A 513 21.99 5.67 31.68
CA ARG A 513 22.88 6.83 31.64
C ARG A 513 24.34 6.37 31.68
N ALA A 514 25.18 6.97 30.84
CA ALA A 514 26.63 6.87 30.90
C ALA A 514 27.24 8.28 31.00
N THR A 515 28.39 8.36 31.68
CA THR A 515 29.30 9.50 31.70
C THR A 515 30.49 9.20 30.79
N ALA A 516 31.36 10.17 30.50
CA ALA A 516 32.51 9.90 29.64
C ALA A 516 33.48 8.86 30.23
N ASP A 517 33.56 8.77 31.57
CA ASP A 517 34.47 7.88 32.28
C ASP A 517 34.10 6.40 32.12
N ASP A 518 32.81 6.09 31.97
CA ASP A 518 32.30 4.71 31.83
C ASP A 518 31.70 4.41 30.44
N PHE A 519 31.67 5.38 29.53
CA PHE A 519 31.06 5.22 28.21
C PHE A 519 31.74 4.18 27.32
N GLU A 520 33.05 3.96 27.46
CA GLU A 520 33.75 2.94 26.65
C GLU A 520 33.13 1.54 26.84
N ALA A 521 32.54 1.22 28.00
CA ALA A 521 31.84 -0.04 28.22
C ALA A 521 30.51 -0.16 27.45
N TYR A 522 29.96 0.96 26.98
CA TYR A 522 28.68 1.06 26.27
C TYR A 522 28.83 1.53 24.83
N ARG A 523 30.05 1.77 24.37
CA ARG A 523 30.35 2.36 23.06
C ARG A 523 29.79 1.56 21.90
N ASP A 524 29.64 0.25 22.05
CA ASP A 524 29.12 -0.67 21.02
C ASP A 524 27.60 -0.90 21.16
N SER A 525 26.91 -0.15 22.02
CA SER A 525 25.46 -0.26 22.19
C SER A 525 24.74 0.11 20.91
N ARG A 526 23.63 -0.58 20.62
CA ARG A 526 22.88 -0.39 19.37
C ARG A 526 22.25 0.99 19.24
N ILE A 527 21.76 1.56 20.34
CA ILE A 527 21.16 2.90 20.35
C ILE A 527 21.88 3.77 21.38
N ILE A 528 22.48 4.86 20.91
CA ILE A 528 23.19 5.82 21.75
C ILE A 528 22.62 7.22 21.50
N ILE A 529 22.34 7.96 22.56
CA ILE A 529 21.98 9.38 22.52
C ILE A 529 23.06 10.16 23.25
N ILE A 530 23.65 11.17 22.61
CA ILE A 530 24.68 12.03 23.19
C ILE A 530 24.08 13.41 23.44
N LEU A 531 24.19 13.87 24.69
CA LEU A 531 23.73 15.20 25.12
C LEU A 531 24.95 16.11 25.30
N GLY A 532 25.02 17.16 24.50
CA GLY A 532 26.11 18.15 24.55
C GLY A 532 26.81 18.35 23.20
N GLY A 533 27.44 19.51 23.02
CA GLY A 533 28.16 19.88 21.80
C GLY A 533 29.64 19.49 21.77
N PRO A 534 30.37 19.86 20.69
CA PRO A 534 31.80 19.58 20.52
C PRO A 534 32.67 20.11 21.68
N ASP A 535 32.22 21.18 22.32
CA ASP A 535 32.92 21.85 23.41
C ASP A 535 32.35 21.48 24.80
N ALA A 536 31.53 20.42 24.88
CA ALA A 536 30.96 19.94 26.14
C ALA A 536 32.05 19.41 27.09
N TYR A 537 31.89 19.72 28.37
CA TYR A 537 32.81 19.35 29.46
C TYR A 537 32.80 17.84 29.74
N ASP A 538 33.68 17.44 30.66
CA ASP A 538 33.76 16.08 31.22
C ASP A 538 33.90 15.00 30.14
N GLY A 539 34.73 15.26 29.13
CA GLY A 539 35.06 14.30 28.07
C GLY A 539 33.98 14.07 27.00
N VAL A 540 32.74 14.53 27.21
CA VAL A 540 31.62 14.31 26.26
C VAL A 540 31.90 14.93 24.89
N GLY A 541 32.46 16.16 24.86
CA GLY A 541 32.80 16.84 23.60
C GLY A 541 33.77 16.04 22.72
N GLY A 542 34.65 15.25 23.33
CA GLY A 542 35.56 14.34 22.64
C GLY A 542 34.85 13.28 21.81
N TYR A 543 33.76 12.71 22.32
CA TYR A 543 32.94 11.76 21.57
C TYR A 543 32.10 12.44 20.50
N VAL A 544 31.55 13.64 20.77
CA VAL A 544 30.79 14.42 19.77
C VAL A 544 31.67 14.75 18.56
N MET A 545 32.94 15.11 18.77
CA MET A 545 33.89 15.39 17.69
C MET A 545 34.26 14.16 16.85
N GLN A 546 34.10 12.94 17.38
CA GLN A 546 34.26 11.71 16.60
C GLN A 546 33.03 11.41 15.73
N VAL A 547 31.84 11.77 16.23
CA VAL A 547 30.55 11.47 15.57
C VAL A 547 30.24 12.49 14.46
N LEU A 548 30.51 13.77 14.70
CA LEU A 548 30.17 14.87 13.80
C LEU A 548 31.34 15.28 12.90
N THR A 549 31.03 15.60 11.63
CA THR A 549 32.02 16.18 10.71
C THR A 549 32.42 17.61 11.13
N PRO A 550 33.57 18.14 10.69
CA PRO A 550 33.99 19.50 11.05
C PRO A 550 32.96 20.60 10.70
N GLY A 551 32.24 20.44 9.59
CA GLY A 551 31.16 21.34 9.20
C GLY A 551 29.98 21.29 10.18
N GLU A 552 29.57 20.08 10.58
CA GLU A 552 28.49 19.89 11.56
C GLU A 552 28.89 20.41 12.95
N GLN A 553 30.14 20.19 13.37
CA GLN A 553 30.65 20.76 14.62
C GLN A 553 30.60 22.30 14.60
N SER A 554 30.95 22.91 13.47
CA SER A 554 30.87 24.37 13.31
C SER A 554 29.43 24.86 13.34
N ALA A 555 28.50 24.14 12.69
CA ALA A 555 27.07 24.45 12.72
C ALA A 555 26.50 24.40 14.15
N VAL A 556 26.95 23.47 14.99
CA VAL A 556 26.58 23.43 16.43
C VAL A 556 27.12 24.66 17.16
N ARG A 557 28.40 25.01 16.98
CA ARG A 557 29.04 26.16 17.63
C ARG A 557 28.38 27.48 17.24
N ASN A 558 27.95 27.61 15.99
CA ASN A 558 27.25 28.78 15.47
C ASN A 558 25.74 28.80 15.78
N GLY A 559 25.20 27.73 16.37
CA GLY A 559 23.76 27.61 16.67
C GLY A 559 22.86 27.38 15.44
N GLU A 560 23.44 27.00 14.31
CA GLU A 560 22.74 26.80 13.03
C GLU A 560 21.98 25.44 13.00
N ARG A 561 22.58 24.40 13.57
CA ARG A 561 22.03 23.03 13.60
C ARG A 561 22.52 22.28 14.83
N GLY A 562 21.66 21.44 15.41
CA GLY A 562 21.92 20.78 16.67
C GLY A 562 21.42 19.35 16.82
N MET A 563 20.70 18.82 15.82
CA MET A 563 20.16 17.45 15.87
C MET A 563 20.69 16.62 14.71
N PHE A 564 21.40 15.55 15.05
CA PHE A 564 22.04 14.67 14.08
C PHE A 564 21.74 13.21 14.41
N VAL A 565 21.58 12.39 13.37
CA VAL A 565 21.50 10.94 13.51
C VAL A 565 22.58 10.36 12.61
N LYS A 566 23.43 9.51 13.20
CA LYS A 566 24.52 8.82 12.53
C LYS A 566 24.37 7.32 12.73
N THR A 567 24.92 6.53 11.82
CA THR A 567 24.94 5.08 11.91
C THR A 567 26.35 4.56 11.88
N ASN A 568 26.59 3.43 12.54
CA ASN A 568 27.85 2.69 12.48
C ASN A 568 29.08 3.53 12.82
N VAL A 569 28.98 4.39 13.84
CA VAL A 569 30.10 5.25 14.25
C VAL A 569 31.22 4.41 14.86
N TRP A 570 30.87 3.48 15.74
CA TRP A 570 31.83 2.62 16.44
C TRP A 570 31.61 1.13 16.18
N ALA A 571 30.36 0.68 16.06
CA ALA A 571 30.01 -0.71 15.78
C ALA A 571 28.98 -0.83 14.63
N GLU A 572 29.01 -1.92 13.87
CA GLU A 572 27.98 -2.20 12.86
C GLU A 572 26.61 -2.43 13.52
N GLY A 573 25.53 -1.93 12.90
CA GLY A 573 24.17 -2.04 13.44
C GLY A 573 23.88 -1.05 14.58
N GLN A 574 24.59 0.08 14.60
CA GLN A 574 24.46 1.11 15.62
C GLN A 574 23.81 2.39 15.07
N VAL A 575 22.99 3.04 15.90
CA VAL A 575 22.50 4.41 15.69
C VAL A 575 22.94 5.32 16.82
N VAL A 576 23.51 6.48 16.47
CA VAL A 576 24.00 7.51 17.38
C VAL A 576 23.26 8.81 17.11
N ILE A 577 22.50 9.29 18.09
CA ILE A 577 21.72 10.52 18.02
C ILE A 577 22.44 11.59 18.83
N VAL A 578 22.79 12.71 18.22
CA VAL A 578 23.45 13.84 18.90
C VAL A 578 22.44 14.97 19.06
N LEU A 579 22.24 15.41 20.29
CA LEU A 579 21.41 16.56 20.67
C LEU A 579 22.31 17.62 21.31
N ALA A 580 22.64 18.65 20.53
CA ALA A 580 23.66 19.63 20.89
C ALA A 580 23.24 21.06 20.53
N GLY A 581 23.41 21.99 21.46
CA GLY A 581 23.30 23.42 21.19
C GLY A 581 24.66 24.13 21.30
N GLN A 582 24.68 25.40 20.88
CA GLN A 582 25.83 26.30 21.08
C GLN A 582 26.22 26.45 22.56
N ASP A 583 25.26 26.22 23.46
CA ASP A 583 25.42 26.21 24.90
C ASP A 583 24.48 25.18 25.56
N ARG A 584 24.55 25.05 26.89
CA ARG A 584 23.76 24.10 27.69
C ARG A 584 22.24 24.34 27.61
N TRP A 585 21.81 25.60 27.47
CA TRP A 585 20.38 25.93 27.39
C TRP A 585 19.84 25.62 26.01
N ALA A 586 20.62 25.90 24.96
CA ALA A 586 20.31 25.50 23.59
C ALA A 586 20.28 23.98 23.46
N THR A 587 21.18 23.26 24.14
CA THR A 587 21.16 21.78 24.24
C THR A 587 19.85 21.29 24.86
N GLY A 588 19.43 21.89 25.98
CA GLY A 588 18.10 21.66 26.55
C GLY A 588 16.95 21.95 25.57
N GLY A 589 17.08 22.97 24.73
CA GLY A 589 16.14 23.24 23.64
C GLY A 589 16.03 22.06 22.67
N LYS A 590 17.17 21.54 22.17
CA LYS A 590 17.19 20.37 21.28
C LYS A 590 16.61 19.12 21.91
N ILE A 591 16.89 18.89 23.20
CA ILE A 591 16.31 17.76 23.93
C ILE A 591 14.78 17.87 23.99
N ARG A 592 14.24 19.05 24.29
CA ARG A 592 12.79 19.29 24.29
C ARG A 592 12.19 19.08 22.91
N ASP A 593 12.82 19.63 21.88
CA ASP A 593 12.28 19.54 20.53
C ASP A 593 12.32 18.08 20.04
N TYR A 594 13.37 17.32 20.35
CA TYR A 594 13.44 15.88 20.10
C TYR A 594 12.33 15.12 20.85
N MET A 595 12.17 15.35 22.16
CA MET A 595 11.09 14.76 22.96
C MET A 595 9.68 15.00 22.38
N ASN A 596 9.44 16.20 21.82
CA ASN A 596 8.17 16.54 21.19
C ASN A 596 7.95 15.85 19.83
N GLY A 597 9.02 15.32 19.21
CA GLY A 597 8.98 14.65 17.91
C GLY A 597 8.94 13.11 17.98
N ILE A 598 9.03 12.51 19.18
CA ILE A 598 9.00 11.05 19.34
C ILE A 598 7.56 10.59 19.60
N ASP A 599 7.12 9.58 18.85
CA ASP A 599 5.82 8.92 18.95
C ASP A 599 5.93 7.40 18.70
N GLY A 600 4.79 6.70 18.68
CA GLY A 600 4.75 5.26 18.39
C GLY A 600 5.35 4.87 17.03
N SER A 601 5.17 5.70 16.01
CA SER A 601 5.74 5.47 14.68
C SER A 601 7.27 5.61 14.68
N TYR A 602 7.82 6.55 15.45
CA TYR A 602 9.27 6.67 15.68
C TYR A 602 9.84 5.42 16.35
N LEU A 603 9.16 4.90 17.38
CA LEU A 603 9.55 3.67 18.06
C LEU A 603 9.49 2.47 17.11
N ARG A 604 8.51 2.40 16.22
CA ARG A 604 8.40 1.35 15.21
C ARG A 604 9.62 1.32 14.26
N ILE A 605 10.15 2.49 13.90
CA ILE A 605 11.37 2.58 13.08
C ILE A 605 12.57 1.99 13.84
N LEU A 606 12.73 2.32 15.12
CA LEU A 606 13.79 1.76 15.96
C LEU A 606 13.61 0.25 16.20
N ALA A 607 12.37 -0.21 16.38
CA ALA A 607 12.02 -1.63 16.50
C ALA A 607 12.42 -2.39 15.24
N THR A 608 12.01 -1.87 14.08
CA THR A 608 12.36 -2.44 12.77
C THR A 608 13.87 -2.48 12.59
N PHE A 609 14.58 -1.37 12.86
CA PHE A 609 16.05 -1.34 12.79
C PHE A 609 16.69 -2.44 13.63
N SER A 610 16.20 -2.62 14.85
CA SER A 610 16.72 -3.62 15.79
C SER A 610 16.56 -5.03 15.26
N VAL A 611 15.44 -5.33 14.60
CA VAL A 611 15.22 -6.61 13.91
C VAL A 611 16.13 -6.75 12.68
N SER A 612 16.28 -5.69 11.88
CA SER A 612 17.11 -5.70 10.65
C SER A 612 18.58 -6.05 10.89
N VAL A 613 19.12 -5.63 12.04
CA VAL A 613 20.55 -5.77 12.41
C VAL A 613 20.82 -6.86 13.44
N SER A 614 19.78 -7.58 13.88
CA SER A 614 19.92 -8.83 14.66
C SER A 614 20.16 -9.99 13.73
#